data_AF-A0A2P6S003-F1
#
_entry.id   AF-A0A2P6S003-F1
#
_cell.length_a   1.000
_cell.length_b   1.000
_cell.length_c   1.000
_cell.angle_alpha   90.00
_cell.angle_beta   90.00
_cell.angle_gamma   90.00
#
_symmetry.space_group_name_H-M   'P 1'
#
loop_
_entity.id
_entity.type
_entity.pdbx_description
1 polymer ?
#
loop_
_entity_poly.entity_id
_entity_poly.type
_entity_poly.pdbx_seq_one_letter_code
_entity_poly.pdbx_strand_id
1 'polypeptide(L)'
;MKTSGRNFIFFVLYVDDILLACTDKGLLQETKSFLSSNFDMKDLGETSYVLGIEITRDRTKHLLGLSQQNYISKILKRFEMHNCSPGQVPMSKGDKLNKSQCPKK
;
A
#
# COMPACT_ATOMS: atom_id res chain seq x y z
N MET A 1 8.01 7.79 16.77
CA MET A 1 6.71 7.70 17.46
C MET A 1 6.61 8.86 18.43
N LYS A 2 5.68 9.80 18.22
CA LYS A 2 5.42 10.91 19.16
C LYS A 2 4.15 10.57 19.94
N THR A 3 4.22 10.61 21.26
CA THR A 3 3.12 10.28 22.17
C THR A 3 2.76 11.49 23.03
N SER A 4 1.49 11.89 23.04
CA SER A 4 0.96 12.87 23.98
C SER A 4 -0.25 12.26 24.70
N GLY A 5 -0.02 11.69 25.89
CA GLY A 5 -1.03 10.95 26.64
C GLY A 5 -1.60 9.76 25.85
N ARG A 6 -2.93 9.71 25.66
CA ARG A 6 -3.64 8.68 24.85
C ARG A 6 -3.54 8.88 23.33
N ASN A 7 -3.01 10.02 22.89
CA ASN A 7 -2.92 10.35 21.48
C ASN A 7 -1.55 9.99 20.92
N PHE A 8 -1.55 9.15 19.90
CA PHE A 8 -0.34 8.76 19.20
C PHE A 8 -0.50 9.01 17.71
N ILE A 9 0.62 9.37 17.08
CA ILE A 9 0.75 9.48 15.64
C ILE A 9 1.85 8.55 15.15
N PHE A 10 1.49 7.71 14.17
CA PHE A 10 2.41 6.94 13.37
C PHE A 10 2.76 7.74 12.12
N PHE A 11 4.06 7.82 11.87
CA PHE A 11 4.67 8.44 10.71
C PHE A 11 5.47 7.36 9.99
N VAL A 12 5.06 7.00 8.79
CA VAL A 12 5.72 6.00 7.96
C VAL A 12 6.22 6.69 6.71
N LEU A 13 7.53 6.63 6.47
CA LEU A 13 8.19 7.22 5.32
C LEU A 13 8.58 6.10 4.34
N TYR A 14 8.25 6.26 3.06
CA TYR A 14 8.77 5.41 2.00
C TYR A 14 9.14 6.27 0.80
N VAL A 15 10.45 6.39 0.52
CA VAL A 15 10.98 7.27 -0.54
C VAL A 15 10.36 8.66 -0.42
N ASP A 16 9.51 9.07 -1.36
CA ASP A 16 8.86 10.38 -1.41
C ASP A 16 7.47 10.39 -0.74
N ASP A 17 6.93 9.23 -0.38
CA ASP A 17 5.59 9.07 0.18
C ASP A 17 5.61 9.05 1.72
N ILE A 18 4.67 9.79 2.32
CA ILE A 18 4.46 9.81 3.77
C ILE A 18 3.06 9.30 4.09
N LEU A 19 2.99 8.29 4.96
CA LEU A 19 1.74 7.80 5.52
C LEU A 19 1.63 8.22 6.99
N LEU A 20 0.55 8.92 7.31
CA LEU A 20 0.20 9.33 8.66
C LEU A 20 -1.00 8.54 9.17
N ALA A 21 -0.90 7.98 10.37
CA ALA A 21 -2.03 7.39 11.09
C ALA A 21 -2.08 7.93 12.51
N CYS A 22 -3.21 8.50 12.91
CA CYS A 22 -3.37 9.16 14.19
C CYS A 22 -4.70 8.76 14.84
N THR A 23 -4.74 8.70 16.17
CA THR A 23 -5.99 8.51 16.93
C THR A 23 -6.81 9.79 17.05
N ASP A 24 -6.15 10.95 16.95
CA ASP A 24 -6.79 12.26 17.07
C ASP A 24 -6.68 13.05 15.76
N LYS A 25 -7.80 13.63 15.32
CA LYS A 25 -7.84 14.40 14.08
C LYS A 25 -7.14 15.75 14.23
N GLY A 26 -7.15 16.36 15.41
CA GLY A 26 -6.47 17.64 15.66
C GLY A 26 -4.95 17.49 15.50
N LEU A 27 -4.37 16.51 16.18
CA LEU A 27 -2.95 16.16 16.09
C LEU A 27 -2.53 15.79 14.65
N LEU A 28 -3.41 15.12 13.90
CA LEU A 28 -3.16 14.81 12.49
C LEU A 28 -3.06 16.09 11.65
N GLN A 29 -3.99 17.04 11.83
CA GLN A 29 -4.00 18.29 11.07
C GLN A 29 -2.82 19.19 11.43
N GLU A 30 -2.50 19.32 12.73
CA GLU A 30 -1.32 20.06 13.19
C GLU A 30 -0.04 19.49 12.56
N THR A 31 0.10 18.16 12.55
CA THR A 31 1.25 17.49 11.94
C THR A 31 1.30 17.71 10.43
N LYS A 32 0.15 17.65 9.73
CA LYS A 32 0.08 17.96 8.29
C LYS A 32 0.52 19.39 8.01
N SER A 33 -0.03 20.38 8.74
CA SER A 33 0.34 21.79 8.58
C SER A 33 1.82 22.04 8.87
N PHE A 34 2.37 21.40 9.90
CA PHE A 34 3.80 21.48 10.20
C PHE A 34 4.66 20.91 9.06
N LEU A 35 4.29 19.77 8.49
CA LEU A 35 5.07 19.18 7.38
C LEU A 35 4.95 20.03 6.11
N SER A 36 3.75 20.48 5.75
CA SER A 36 3.52 21.31 4.56
C SER A 36 4.16 22.70 4.65
N SER A 37 4.44 23.23 5.85
CA SER A 37 5.15 24.50 5.99
C SER A 37 6.67 24.36 5.89
N ASN A 38 7.21 23.17 6.13
CA ASN A 38 8.65 22.90 6.12
C ASN A 38 9.12 22.19 4.84
N PHE A 39 8.23 21.50 4.14
CA PHE A 39 8.53 20.71 2.95
C PHE A 39 7.53 21.00 1.85
N ASP A 40 8.00 21.04 0.59
CA ASP A 40 7.11 21.08 -0.57
C ASP A 40 6.45 19.70 -0.72
N MET A 41 5.22 19.59 -0.24
CA MET A 41 4.47 18.34 -0.24
C MET A 41 2.99 18.58 -0.50
N LYS A 42 2.36 17.55 -1.07
CA LYS A 42 0.94 17.57 -1.39
C LYS A 42 0.20 16.60 -0.49
N ASP A 43 -0.84 17.08 0.20
CA ASP A 43 -1.79 16.21 0.88
C ASP A 43 -2.65 15.48 -0.17
N LEU A 44 -2.56 14.16 -0.20
CA LEU A 44 -3.35 13.30 -1.09
C LEU A 44 -4.70 12.90 -0.49
N GLY A 45 -5.01 13.36 0.74
CA GLY A 45 -6.28 13.10 1.41
C GLY A 45 -6.29 11.79 2.19
N GLU A 46 -7.47 11.16 2.31
CA GLU A 46 -7.56 9.85 2.94
C GLU A 46 -6.93 8.79 2.04
N THR A 47 -6.01 8.01 2.63
CA THR A 47 -5.23 7.01 1.93
C THR A 47 -6.11 5.92 1.33
N SER A 48 -6.19 5.88 -0.01
CA SER A 48 -6.82 4.81 -0.78
C SER A 48 -5.81 3.86 -1.43
N TYR A 49 -4.55 4.28 -1.59
CA TYR A 49 -3.47 3.46 -2.14
C TYR A 49 -2.14 3.74 -1.42
N VAL A 50 -1.36 2.70 -1.12
CA VAL A 50 0.00 2.77 -0.57
C VAL A 50 0.84 1.66 -1.20
N LEU A 51 1.98 1.99 -1.82
CA LEU A 51 2.91 0.99 -2.40
C LEU A 51 2.24 0.00 -3.37
N GLY A 52 1.23 0.45 -4.12
CA GLY A 52 0.46 -0.40 -5.03
C GLY A 52 -0.56 -1.32 -4.35
N ILE A 53 -0.76 -1.19 -3.04
CA ILE A 53 -1.84 -1.80 -2.27
C ILE A 53 -2.99 -0.81 -2.18
N GLU A 54 -4.16 -1.20 -2.67
CA GLU A 54 -5.41 -0.51 -2.46
C GLU A 54 -5.90 -0.74 -1.03
N ILE A 55 -6.34 0.32 -0.37
CA ILE A 55 -6.85 0.31 0.99
C ILE A 55 -8.31 0.74 0.97
N THR A 56 -9.18 -0.16 1.44
CA THR A 56 -10.61 0.13 1.63
C THR A 56 -10.88 0.16 3.13
N ARG A 57 -11.52 1.23 3.61
CA ARG A 57 -11.87 1.39 5.04
C ARG A 57 -13.36 1.56 5.21
N ASP A 58 -13.99 0.62 5.91
CA ASP A 58 -15.35 0.77 6.41
C ASP A 58 -15.29 1.03 7.92
N ARG A 59 -15.39 2.31 8.30
CA ARG A 59 -15.34 2.72 9.71
C ARG A 59 -16.58 2.33 10.50
N THR A 60 -17.72 2.13 9.82
CA THR A 60 -18.97 1.73 10.50
C THR A 60 -18.92 0.27 10.94
N LYS A 61 -18.29 -0.59 10.13
CA LYS A 61 -18.09 -2.01 10.42
C LYS A 61 -16.74 -2.32 11.06
N HIS A 62 -15.90 -1.29 11.26
CA HIS A 62 -14.52 -1.44 11.72
C HIS A 62 -13.67 -2.41 10.85
N LEU A 63 -13.89 -2.38 9.53
CA LEU A 63 -13.18 -3.22 8.58
C LEU A 63 -12.11 -2.43 7.82
N LEU A 64 -10.96 -3.08 7.66
CA LEU A 64 -9.86 -2.62 6.82
C LEU A 64 -9.58 -3.70 5.77
N GLY A 65 -9.88 -3.39 4.52
CA GLY A 65 -9.57 -4.23 3.36
C GLY A 65 -8.28 -3.77 2.69
N LEU A 66 -7.46 -4.73 2.27
CA LEU A 66 -6.25 -4.50 1.49
C LEU A 66 -6.36 -5.32 0.20
N SER A 67 -6.11 -4.70 -0.95
CA SER A 67 -6.19 -5.36 -2.26
C SER A 67 -4.97 -5.02 -3.12
N GLN A 68 -4.41 -6.03 -3.79
CA GLN A 68 -3.39 -5.85 -4.82
C GLN A 68 -3.91 -6.26 -6.20
N GLN A 69 -5.23 -6.31 -6.39
CA GLN A 69 -5.84 -6.79 -7.63
C GLN A 69 -5.33 -6.03 -8.87
N ASN A 70 -5.18 -4.70 -8.77
CA ASN A 70 -4.64 -3.89 -9.87
C ASN A 70 -3.18 -4.24 -10.19
N TYR A 71 -2.35 -4.45 -9.16
CA TYR A 71 -0.96 -4.88 -9.34
C TYR A 71 -0.87 -6.26 -10.01
N ILE A 72 -1.66 -7.23 -9.53
CA ILE A 72 -1.76 -8.56 -10.13
C ILE A 72 -2.21 -8.46 -11.60
N SER A 73 -3.22 -7.64 -11.89
CA SER A 73 -3.72 -7.43 -13.26
C SER A 73 -2.64 -6.84 -14.17
N LYS A 74 -1.82 -5.91 -13.67
CA LYS A 74 -0.68 -5.35 -14.42
C LYS A 74 0.39 -6.40 -14.71
N ILE A 75 0.71 -7.26 -13.73
CA ILE A 75 1.66 -8.37 -13.93
C ILE A 75 1.14 -9.33 -15.00
N LEU A 76 -0.12 -9.78 -14.88
CA LEU A 76 -0.71 -10.71 -15.83
C LEU A 76 -0.70 -10.15 -17.26
N LYS A 77 -1.01 -8.86 -17.43
CA LYS A 77 -0.89 -8.21 -18.74
C LYS A 77 0.55 -8.16 -19.25
N ARG A 78 1.51 -7.81 -18.40
CA ARG A 78 2.94 -7.71 -18.76
C ARG A 78 3.52 -9.03 -19.27
N PHE A 79 3.08 -10.15 -18.72
CA PHE A 79 3.55 -11.49 -19.13
C PHE A 79 2.56 -12.19 -20.08
N GLU A 80 1.61 -11.46 -20.66
CA GLU A 80 0.60 -12.00 -21.59
C GLU A 80 -0.30 -13.11 -21.00
N MET A 81 -0.38 -13.18 -19.68
CA MET A 81 -1.14 -14.18 -18.92
C MET A 81 -2.57 -13.75 -18.55
N HIS A 82 -3.03 -12.59 -19.02
CA HIS A 82 -4.33 -12.02 -18.65
C HIS A 82 -5.54 -12.88 -19.08
N ASN A 83 -5.36 -13.77 -20.07
CA ASN A 83 -6.38 -14.72 -20.52
C ASN A 83 -6.07 -16.17 -20.11
N CYS A 84 -5.02 -16.41 -19.32
CA CYS A 84 -4.68 -17.76 -18.87
C CYS A 84 -5.72 -18.29 -17.89
N SER A 85 -5.95 -19.60 -17.91
CA SER A 85 -6.80 -20.26 -16.92
C SER A 85 -6.19 -20.11 -15.51
N PRO A 86 -6.99 -19.78 -14.49
CA PRO A 86 -6.49 -19.67 -13.13
C PRO A 86 -6.00 -21.03 -12.63
N GLY A 87 -4.79 -21.05 -12.06
CA GLY A 87 -4.28 -22.21 -11.33
C GLY A 87 -4.83 -22.27 -9.91
N GLN A 88 -4.94 -23.47 -9.34
CA GLN A 88 -5.30 -23.68 -7.92
C GLN A 88 -4.28 -23.06 -6.96
N VAL A 89 -3.01 -23.02 -7.36
CA VAL A 89 -1.92 -22.44 -6.59
C VAL A 89 -0.97 -21.67 -7.52
N PRO A 90 -0.29 -20.60 -7.04
CA PRO A 90 0.67 -19.85 -7.85
C PRO A 90 1.89 -20.68 -8.30
N MET A 91 2.25 -21.70 -7.51
CA MET A 91 3.36 -22.63 -7.77
C MET A 91 3.04 -23.95 -7.08
N SER A 92 3.27 -25.08 -7.76
CA SER A 92 3.04 -26.39 -7.17
C SER A 92 4.23 -26.78 -6.30
N LYS A 93 3.95 -27.47 -5.19
CA LYS A 93 5.01 -28.03 -4.35
C LYS A 93 5.84 -29.03 -5.18
N GLY A 94 7.12 -28.75 -5.34
CA GLY A 94 8.05 -29.62 -6.09
C GLY A 94 8.41 -29.14 -7.49
N ASP A 95 7.88 -27.99 -7.94
CA ASP A 95 8.29 -27.38 -9.20
C ASP A 95 9.80 -27.07 -9.20
N LYS A 96 10.56 -27.71 -10.11
CA LYS A 96 11.99 -27.46 -10.28
C LYS A 96 12.20 -26.34 -11.30
N LEU A 97 12.49 -25.15 -10.81
CA LEU A 97 12.84 -24.01 -11.64
C LEU A 97 14.24 -24.21 -12.26
N ASN A 98 14.38 -23.92 -13.55
CA ASN A 98 15.67 -23.98 -14.26
C ASN A 98 16.01 -22.65 -14.95
N LYS A 99 17.25 -22.52 -15.43
CA LYS A 99 17.75 -21.28 -16.07
C LYS A 99 16.95 -20.86 -17.33
N SER A 100 16.24 -21.77 -17.98
CA SER A 100 15.44 -21.43 -19.17
C SER A 100 14.17 -20.65 -18.83
N GLN A 101 13.73 -20.70 -17.56
CA GLN A 101 12.56 -19.98 -17.05
C GLN A 101 12.91 -18.62 -16.44
N CYS A 102 14.19 -18.21 -16.46
CA CYS A 102 14.58 -16.87 -16.05
C CYS A 102 14.03 -15.82 -17.03
N PRO A 103 13.66 -14.62 -16.55
CA PRO A 103 13.35 -13.49 -17.42
C PRO A 103 14.52 -13.26 -18.38
N LYS A 104 14.27 -13.35 -19.69
CA LYS A 104 15.27 -13.02 -20.70
C LYS A 104 15.30 -11.50 -20.86
N LYS A 105 16.51 -10.93 -20.87
CA LYS A 105 16.72 -9.52 -21.18
C LYS A 105 16.40 -9.23 -22.63
#